data_AF-I1A6S9-F1
#
_entry.id   AF-I1A6S9-F1
#
_cell.length_a   1.000
_cell.length_b   1.000
_cell.length_c   1.000
_cell.angle_alpha   90.00
_cell.angle_beta   90.00
_cell.angle_gamma   90.00
#
_symmetry.space_group_name_H-M   'P 1'
#
loop_
_entity.id
_entity.type
_entity.pdbx_description
1 polymer ?
#
loop_
_entity_poly.entity_id
_entity_poly.type
_entity_poly.pdbx_seq_one_letter_code
_entity_poly.pdbx_strand_id
1 'polypeptide(L)'
;MTQFLKKYEILFWFLFLIISLLFIILEIIGINLFLGFAIGSLLSYVLFKMTAISYFKLFKEKKKIYLILVPFKMLIFFILLSGITFFIKEINVTHLKNENVSWVNGRINFITFAFSLSFSGLIILSHKIIDKIKIFKKYRRAHEWT
;
A
#
# COMPACT_ATOMS: atom_id res chain seq x y z
N MET A 1 9.47 -10.35 -15.44
CA MET A 1 8.18 -9.72 -15.06
C MET A 1 7.52 -10.43 -13.89
N THR A 2 7.19 -11.73 -14.03
CA THR A 2 6.72 -12.59 -12.94
C THR A 2 7.65 -12.56 -11.74
N GLN A 3 8.97 -12.53 -11.96
CA GLN A 3 9.96 -12.40 -10.89
C GLN A 3 9.84 -11.09 -10.08
N PHE A 4 9.54 -9.95 -10.72
CA PHE A 4 9.37 -8.68 -10.00
C PHE A 4 8.08 -8.68 -9.18
N LEU A 5 6.96 -9.11 -9.78
CA LEU A 5 5.69 -9.22 -9.06
C LEU A 5 5.78 -10.20 -7.89
N LYS A 6 6.41 -11.36 -8.08
CA LYS A 6 6.66 -12.32 -7.00
C LYS A 6 7.52 -11.72 -5.88
N LYS A 7 8.61 -11.02 -6.21
CA LYS A 7 9.45 -10.34 -5.21
C LYS A 7 8.70 -9.23 -4.48
N TYR A 8 7.90 -8.45 -5.20
CA TYR A 8 7.03 -7.42 -4.62
C TYR A 8 6.03 -8.04 -3.65
N GLU A 9 5.35 -9.12 -4.03
CA GLU A 9 4.39 -9.82 -3.16
C GLU A 9 5.06 -10.32 -1.88
N ILE A 10 6.22 -10.96 -1.99
CA ILE A 10 6.96 -11.45 -0.82
C ILE A 10 7.33 -10.28 0.11
N LEU A 11 7.88 -9.20 -0.44
CA LEU A 11 8.23 -8.00 0.33
C LEU A 11 7.00 -7.33 0.95
N PHE A 12 5.89 -7.27 0.22
CA PHE A 12 4.62 -6.73 0.71
C PHE A 12 4.18 -7.51 1.94
N TRP A 13 4.03 -8.83 1.82
CA TRP A 13 3.51 -9.66 2.91
C TRP A 13 4.46 -9.69 4.11
N PHE A 14 5.76 -9.69 3.86
CA PHE A 14 6.76 -9.61 4.93
C PHE A 14 6.66 -8.30 5.72
N LEU A 15 6.65 -7.14 5.04
CA LEU A 15 6.55 -5.84 5.72
C LEU A 15 5.16 -5.63 6.34
N PHE A 16 4.11 -6.08 5.66
CA PHE A 16 2.75 -6.05 6.18
C PHE A 16 2.66 -6.80 7.51
N LEU A 17 3.22 -8.01 7.58
CA LEU A 17 3.19 -8.84 8.79
C LEU A 17 3.98 -8.19 9.93
N ILE A 18 5.17 -7.67 9.66
CA ILE A 18 6.00 -6.99 10.67
C ILE A 18 5.28 -5.77 11.26
N ILE A 19 4.74 -4.89 10.41
CA ILE A 19 4.07 -3.67 10.88
C ILE A 19 2.73 -3.99 11.54
N SER A 20 2.00 -4.99 11.04
CA SER A 20 0.77 -5.48 11.66
C SER A 20 1.03 -5.97 13.08
N LEU A 21 2.09 -6.76 13.31
CA LEU A 21 2.49 -7.21 14.64
C LEU A 21 2.78 -6.03 15.57
N LEU A 22 3.52 -5.03 15.10
CA LEU A 22 3.80 -3.81 15.88
C LEU A 22 2.50 -3.08 16.25
N PHE A 23 1.57 -2.95 15.31
CA PHE A 23 0.31 -2.22 15.55
C PHE A 23 -0.68 -2.99 16.41
N ILE A 24 -0.68 -4.32 16.37
CA ILE A 24 -1.45 -5.15 17.30
C ILE A 24 -0.96 -4.93 18.74
N ILE A 25 0.37 -4.87 18.95
CA ILE A 25 0.93 -4.56 20.27
C ILE A 25 0.49 -3.16 20.75
N LEU A 26 0.49 -2.17 19.86
CA LEU A 26 0.00 -0.82 20.18
C LEU A 26 -1.50 -0.79 20.44
N GLU A 27 -2.29 -1.62 19.77
CA GLU A 27 -3.73 -1.75 20.00
C GLU A 27 -4.04 -2.28 21.40
N ILE A 28 -3.22 -3.19 21.93
CA ILE A 28 -3.31 -3.65 23.33
C ILE A 28 -3.10 -2.49 24.32
N ILE A 29 -2.28 -1.50 23.96
CA ILE A 29 -2.00 -0.30 24.78
C ILE A 29 -3.10 0.78 24.57
N GLY A 30 -4.14 0.48 23.78
CA GLY A 30 -5.28 1.37 23.53
C GLY A 30 -5.07 2.33 22.35
N ILE A 31 -4.05 2.11 21.54
CA ILE A 31 -3.73 2.92 20.36
C ILE A 31 -4.28 2.24 19.09
N ASN A 32 -5.41 2.74 18.58
CA ASN A 32 -6.18 2.11 17.49
C ASN A 32 -5.60 2.32 16.07
N LEU A 33 -4.36 1.90 15.82
CA LEU A 33 -3.67 2.09 14.52
C LEU A 33 -3.83 0.89 13.57
N PHE A 34 -4.04 -0.31 14.11
CA PHE A 34 -4.01 -1.56 13.36
C PHE A 34 -5.04 -1.61 12.23
N LEU A 35 -6.31 -1.36 12.52
CA LEU A 35 -7.38 -1.46 11.52
C LEU A 35 -7.18 -0.48 10.36
N GLY A 36 -6.80 0.77 10.66
CA GLY A 36 -6.48 1.77 9.64
C GLY A 36 -5.34 1.30 8.75
N PHE A 37 -4.26 0.79 9.34
CA PHE A 37 -3.14 0.24 8.60
C PHE A 37 -3.51 -0.95 7.71
N ALA A 38 -4.22 -1.93 8.26
CA ALA A 38 -4.58 -3.16 7.57
C ALA A 38 -5.43 -2.86 6.33
N ILE A 39 -6.47 -2.04 6.50
CA ILE A 39 -7.36 -1.65 5.40
C ILE A 39 -6.58 -0.86 4.34
N GLY A 40 -5.80 0.15 4.75
CA GLY A 40 -5.08 1.02 3.80
C GLY A 40 -4.01 0.28 3.00
N SER A 41 -3.24 -0.61 3.64
CA SER A 41 -2.16 -1.36 3.01
C SER A 41 -2.70 -2.46 2.06
N LEU A 42 -3.76 -3.17 2.44
CA LEU A 42 -4.43 -4.14 1.58
C LEU A 42 -5.07 -3.45 0.36
N LEU A 43 -5.69 -2.29 0.57
CA LEU A 43 -6.23 -1.49 -0.53
C LEU A 43 -5.10 -1.06 -1.48
N SER A 44 -3.98 -0.56 -0.95
CA SER A 44 -2.78 -0.22 -1.73
C SER A 44 -2.28 -1.41 -2.56
N TYR A 45 -2.27 -2.62 -1.99
CA TYR A 45 -1.87 -3.85 -2.67
C TYR A 45 -2.78 -4.21 -3.84
N VAL A 46 -4.09 -4.22 -3.63
CA VAL A 46 -5.08 -4.55 -4.67
C VAL A 46 -4.97 -3.55 -5.83
N LEU A 47 -4.90 -2.26 -5.50
CA LEU A 47 -4.76 -1.18 -6.49
C LEU A 47 -3.45 -1.28 -7.28
N PHE A 48 -2.35 -1.62 -6.60
CA PHE A 48 -1.08 -1.87 -7.28
C PHE A 48 -1.19 -3.05 -8.24
N LYS A 49 -1.79 -4.17 -7.82
CA LYS A 49 -1.98 -5.33 -8.71
C LYS A 49 -2.86 -5.03 -9.92
N MET A 50 -4.00 -4.38 -9.71
CA MET A 50 -4.87 -3.93 -10.80
C MET A 50 -4.09 -3.02 -11.75
N THR A 51 -3.29 -2.11 -11.20
CA THR A 51 -2.46 -1.20 -12.00
C THR A 51 -1.42 -1.94 -12.81
N ALA A 52 -0.65 -2.83 -12.20
CA ALA A 52 0.35 -3.63 -12.89
C ALA A 52 -0.28 -4.41 -14.07
N ILE A 53 -1.41 -5.08 -13.83
CA ILE A 53 -2.14 -5.84 -14.87
C ILE A 53 -2.59 -4.93 -16.02
N SER A 54 -3.21 -3.78 -15.73
CA SER A 54 -3.66 -2.84 -16.76
C SER A 54 -2.50 -2.34 -17.62
N TYR A 55 -1.38 -1.95 -17.01
CA TYR A 55 -0.22 -1.48 -17.76
C TYR A 55 0.35 -2.57 -18.67
N PHE A 56 0.36 -3.83 -18.25
CA PHE A 56 0.88 -4.93 -19.08
C PHE A 56 -0.02 -5.29 -20.26
N LYS A 57 -1.34 -5.26 -20.07
CA LYS A 57 -2.29 -5.54 -21.16
C LYS A 57 -2.30 -4.39 -22.19
N LEU A 58 -2.20 -3.14 -21.71
CA LEU A 58 -2.27 -1.94 -22.56
C LEU A 58 -0.95 -1.61 -23.28
N PHE A 59 0.22 -1.97 -22.75
CA PHE A 59 1.49 -1.72 -23.45
C PHE A 59 1.63 -2.50 -24.77
N LYS A 60 0.92 -3.63 -24.91
CA LYS A 60 0.91 -4.44 -26.13
C LYS A 60 0.01 -3.88 -27.24
N GLU A 61 -0.99 -3.05 -26.92
CA GLU A 61 -2.04 -2.62 -27.85
C GLU A 61 -2.20 -1.08 -27.88
N LYS A 62 -1.35 -0.41 -28.69
CA LYS A 62 -1.45 0.96 -29.25
C LYS A 62 -1.76 2.20 -28.33
N LYS A 63 -0.97 3.25 -28.53
CA LYS A 63 -0.76 4.46 -27.70
C LYS A 63 -1.89 5.51 -27.55
N LYS A 64 -3.03 5.45 -28.26
CA LYS A 64 -4.05 6.53 -28.22
C LYS A 64 -5.17 6.32 -27.18
N ILE A 65 -5.63 5.08 -26.98
CA ILE A 65 -6.70 4.76 -26.01
C ILE A 65 -6.24 5.03 -24.57
N TYR A 66 -4.92 4.99 -24.35
CA TYR A 66 -4.28 5.27 -23.07
C TYR A 66 -4.63 6.65 -22.49
N LEU A 67 -4.74 7.68 -23.33
CA LEU A 67 -5.07 9.04 -22.89
C LEU A 67 -6.46 9.16 -22.24
N ILE A 68 -7.40 8.29 -22.62
CA ILE A 68 -8.78 8.29 -22.09
C ILE A 68 -8.91 7.26 -20.96
N LEU A 69 -8.26 6.10 -21.08
CA LEU A 69 -8.33 5.04 -20.08
C LEU A 69 -7.67 5.41 -18.75
N VAL A 70 -6.57 6.18 -18.78
CA VAL A 70 -5.88 6.62 -17.56
C VAL A 70 -6.77 7.51 -16.67
N PRO A 71 -7.35 8.62 -17.17
CA PRO A 71 -8.23 9.46 -16.35
C PRO A 71 -9.48 8.71 -15.90
N PHE A 72 -10.08 7.88 -16.75
CA PHE A 72 -11.24 7.06 -16.36
C PHE A 72 -10.92 6.10 -15.21
N LYS A 73 -9.75 5.46 -15.26
CA LYS A 73 -9.28 4.61 -14.17
C LYS A 73 -9.01 5.39 -12.88
N MET A 74 -8.43 6.58 -12.98
CA MET A 74 -8.23 7.46 -11.82
C MET A 74 -9.57 7.89 -11.21
N LEU A 75 -10.59 8.15 -12.04
CA LEU A 75 -11.94 8.46 -11.56
C LEU A 75 -12.55 7.29 -10.79
N ILE A 76 -12.46 6.06 -11.31
CA ILE A 76 -12.90 4.85 -10.59
C ILE A 76 -12.17 4.72 -9.25
N PHE A 77 -10.85 4.97 -9.24
CA PHE A 77 -10.07 4.96 -8.01
C PHE A 77 -10.58 5.98 -6.99
N PHE A 78 -10.87 7.21 -7.40
CA PHE A 78 -11.41 8.23 -6.49
C PHE A 78 -12.80 7.88 -5.96
N ILE A 79 -13.67 7.28 -6.78
CA ILE A 79 -14.98 6.78 -6.34
C ILE A 79 -14.81 5.70 -5.27
N LEU A 80 -13.94 4.72 -5.52
CA LEU A 80 -13.62 3.65 -4.56
C LEU A 80 -13.06 4.21 -3.25
N LEU A 81 -12.14 5.17 -3.35
CA LEU A 81 -11.52 5.81 -2.19
C LEU A 81 -12.55 6.61 -1.36
N SER A 82 -13.44 7.34 -2.04
CA SER A 82 -14.54 8.08 -1.40
C SER A 82 -15.51 7.14 -0.71
N GLY A 83 -15.87 6.03 -1.35
CA GLY A 83 -16.74 5.01 -0.77
C GLY A 83 -16.14 4.41 0.50
N ILE A 84 -14.87 4.01 0.45
CA ILE A 84 -14.17 3.45 1.62
C ILE A 84 -14.04 4.49 2.74
N THR A 85 -13.73 5.75 2.39
CA THR A 85 -13.66 6.84 3.38
C THR A 85 -15.00 7.07 4.07
N PHE A 86 -16.10 7.03 3.30
CA PHE A 86 -17.46 7.11 3.85
C PHE A 86 -17.76 5.95 4.79
N PHE A 87 -17.46 4.71 4.40
CA PHE A 87 -17.62 3.54 5.28
C PHE A 87 -16.78 3.64 6.56
N ILE A 88 -15.53 4.09 6.48
CA ILE A 88 -14.68 4.31 7.65
C ILE A 88 -15.31 5.35 8.59
N LYS A 89 -15.82 6.45 8.03
CA LYS A 89 -16.51 7.49 8.80
C LYS A 89 -17.73 6.91 9.52
N GLU A 90 -18.61 6.19 8.81
CA GLU A 90 -19.82 5.58 9.40
C GLU A 90 -19.47 4.59 10.52
N ILE A 91 -18.48 3.71 10.31
CA ILE A 91 -18.01 2.77 11.33
C ILE A 91 -17.50 3.53 12.55
N ASN A 92 -16.65 4.53 12.34
CA ASN A 92 -16.07 5.29 13.44
C ASN A 92 -17.14 6.03 14.22
N VAL A 93 -18.04 6.77 13.55
CA VAL A 93 -19.14 7.53 14.17
C VAL A 93 -20.04 6.61 15.00
N THR A 94 -20.39 5.44 14.47
CA THR A 94 -21.23 4.45 15.18
C THR A 94 -20.57 3.91 16.46
N HIS A 95 -19.23 3.88 16.50
CA HIS A 95 -18.45 3.33 17.62
C HIS A 95 -17.74 4.40 18.45
N LEU A 96 -18.07 5.68 18.26
CA LEU A 96 -17.56 6.77 19.11
C LEU A 96 -18.19 6.64 20.50
N LYS A 97 -17.34 6.46 21.52
CA LYS A 97 -17.79 6.50 22.93
C LYS A 97 -18.08 7.91 23.43
N ASN A 98 -17.61 8.95 22.72
CA ASN A 98 -17.73 10.35 23.10
C ASN A 98 -17.91 11.19 21.83
N GLU A 99 -18.99 11.97 21.76
CA GLU A 99 -19.36 12.80 20.62
C GLU A 99 -18.34 13.91 20.31
N ASN A 100 -17.49 14.27 21.28
CA ASN A 100 -16.44 15.27 21.12
C ASN A 100 -15.16 14.74 20.45
N VAL A 101 -15.06 13.43 20.19
CA VAL A 101 -13.88 12.84 19.54
C VAL A 101 -14.08 12.82 18.04
N SER A 102 -13.14 13.42 17.30
CA SER A 102 -13.16 13.39 15.83
C SER A 102 -13.13 11.96 15.29
N TRP A 103 -13.98 11.67 14.31
CA TRP A 103 -14.05 10.39 13.61
C TRP A 103 -12.71 9.98 12.96
N VAL A 104 -11.78 10.92 12.76
CA VAL A 104 -10.43 10.69 12.23
C VAL A 104 -9.59 9.78 13.13
N ASN A 105 -9.78 9.87 14.45
CA ASN A 105 -9.06 9.08 15.46
C ASN A 105 -9.93 7.98 16.08
N GLY A 106 -10.97 7.52 15.37
CA GLY A 106 -11.83 6.44 15.82
C GLY A 106 -11.15 5.07 15.87
N ARG A 107 -11.94 3.99 15.93
CA ARG A 107 -11.42 2.61 15.90
C ARG A 107 -10.58 2.33 14.65
N ILE A 108 -10.97 2.91 13.52
CA ILE A 108 -10.18 2.92 12.31
C ILE A 108 -9.48 4.28 12.23
N ASN A 109 -8.22 4.36 12.62
CA ASN A 109 -7.48 5.61 12.49
C ASN A 109 -7.32 6.00 11.00
N PHE A 110 -7.95 7.11 10.62
CA PHE A 110 -7.98 7.57 9.23
C PHE A 110 -6.62 8.08 8.75
N ILE A 111 -5.81 8.65 9.66
CA ILE A 111 -4.45 9.10 9.35
C ILE A 111 -3.59 7.88 8.99
N THR A 112 -3.66 6.81 9.78
CA THR A 112 -2.94 5.57 9.50
C THR A 112 -3.41 4.93 8.19
N PHE A 113 -4.72 4.92 7.94
CA PHE A 113 -5.26 4.48 6.66
C PHE A 113 -4.67 5.26 5.48
N ALA A 114 -4.67 6.59 5.54
CA ALA A 114 -4.17 7.46 4.48
C ALA A 114 -2.67 7.25 4.21
N PHE A 115 -1.85 7.13 5.26
CA PHE A 115 -0.42 6.80 5.10
C PHE A 115 -0.22 5.42 4.46
N SER A 116 -1.00 4.42 4.88
CA SER A 116 -0.90 3.05 4.36
C SER A 116 -1.33 2.90 2.91
N LEU A 117 -2.06 3.86 2.33
CA LEU A 117 -2.32 3.89 0.88
C LEU A 117 -1.01 4.00 0.07
N SER A 118 0.02 4.61 0.64
CA SER A 118 1.34 4.77 0.00
C SER A 118 2.27 3.57 0.21
N PHE A 119 1.78 2.49 0.84
CA PHE A 119 2.61 1.34 1.23
C PHE A 119 3.24 0.62 0.04
N SER A 120 2.51 0.49 -1.08
CA SER A 120 3.06 -0.02 -2.34
C SER A 120 4.29 0.77 -2.83
N GLY A 121 4.30 2.09 -2.66
CA GLY A 121 5.44 2.95 -2.99
C GLY A 121 6.68 2.66 -2.13
N LEU A 122 6.47 2.46 -0.83
CA LEU A 122 7.55 2.07 0.10
C LEU A 122 8.15 0.71 -0.27
N ILE A 123 7.34 -0.24 -0.71
CA ILE A 123 7.82 -1.57 -1.13
C ILE A 123 8.65 -1.47 -2.41
N ILE A 124 8.21 -0.67 -3.39
CA ILE A 124 8.98 -0.43 -4.62
C ILE A 124 10.33 0.22 -4.30
N LEU A 125 10.34 1.20 -3.39
CA LEU A 125 11.56 1.86 -2.92
C LEU A 125 12.51 0.83 -2.27
N SER A 126 11.97 0.00 -1.37
CA SER A 126 12.71 -1.05 -0.67
C SER A 126 13.32 -2.06 -1.65
N HIS A 127 12.56 -2.48 -2.66
CA HIS A 127 13.06 -3.36 -3.71
C HIS A 127 14.25 -2.73 -4.46
N LYS A 128 14.16 -1.45 -4.84
CA LYS A 128 15.27 -0.73 -5.52
C LYS A 128 16.51 -0.62 -4.64
N ILE A 129 16.35 -0.37 -3.35
CA ILE A 129 17.47 -0.28 -2.39
C ILE A 129 18.16 -1.64 -2.26
N ILE A 130 17.39 -2.72 -2.09
CA ILE A 130 17.94 -4.09 -1.98
C ILE A 130 18.72 -4.48 -3.23
N ASP A 131 18.21 -4.14 -4.42
CA ASP A 131 18.91 -4.44 -5.67
C ASP A 131 20.23 -3.66 -5.79
N LYS A 132 20.26 -2.38 -5.42
CA LYS A 132 21.51 -1.59 -5.39
C LYS A 132 22.54 -2.19 -4.43
N ILE A 133 22.12 -2.60 -3.23
CA ILE A 133 23.02 -3.23 -2.24
C ILE A 133 23.59 -4.54 -2.78
N LYS A 134 22.78 -5.36 -3.46
CA LYS A 134 23.25 -6.62 -4.06
C LYS A 134 24.30 -6.39 -5.15
N ILE A 135 24.09 -5.38 -6.00
CA ILE A 135 25.04 -4.99 -7.04
C ILE A 135 26.37 -4.56 -6.40
N PHE A 136 26.33 -3.70 -5.38
CA PHE A 136 27.54 -3.26 -4.67
C PHE A 136 28.30 -4.43 -4.03
N LYS A 137 27.61 -5.36 -3.37
CA LYS A 137 28.21 -6.58 -2.81
C LYS A 137 28.81 -7.51 -3.87
N LYS A 138 28.28 -7.51 -5.09
CA LYS A 138 28.82 -8.29 -6.21
C LYS A 138 30.13 -7.69 -6.73
N TYR A 139 30.17 -6.37 -6.92
CA TYR A 139 31.39 -5.67 -7.35
C TYR A 139 32.51 -5.78 -6.32
N ARG A 140 32.19 -5.63 -5.03
CA ARG A 140 33.17 -5.82 -3.95
C ARG A 140 33.79 -7.22 -3.98
N ARG A 141 32.97 -8.27 -4.09
CA ARG A 141 33.48 -9.65 -4.20
C ARG A 141 34.30 -9.89 -5.46
N ALA A 142 33.98 -9.26 -6.59
CA ALA A 142 34.81 -9.37 -7.79
C ALA A 142 36.20 -8.74 -7.59
N HIS A 143 36.29 -7.69 -6.77
CA HIS A 143 37.55 -6.99 -6.51
C HIS A 143 38.41 -7.65 -5.42
N GLU A 144 37.80 -8.43 -4.51
CA GLU A 144 38.51 -9.25 -3.53
C GLU A 144 39.21 -10.49 -4.15
N TRP A 145 38.94 -10.79 -5.42
CA TRP A 145 39.47 -11.96 -6.15
C TRP A 145 40.45 -11.57 -7.28
N THR A 146 40.75 -10.28 -7.42
CA THR A 146 41.79 -9.71 -8.30
C THR A 146 42.94 -9.19 -7.46
#